data_AF-A0A0V7ZJ21-F1
#
_entry.id   AF-A0A0V7ZJ21-F1
#
_cell.length_a   1.000
_cell.length_b   1.000
_cell.length_c   1.000
_cell.angle_alpha   90.00
_cell.angle_beta   90.00
_cell.angle_gamma   90.00
#
_symmetry.space_group_name_H-M   'P 1'
#
loop_
_entity.id
_entity.type
_entity.pdbx_description
1 polymer ?
#
loop_
_entity_poly.entity_id
_entity_poly.type
_entity_poly.pdbx_seq_one_letter_code
_entity_poly.pdbx_strand_id
1 'polypeptide(L)' 'MNTLSAYEKFHNRAELAVQKIVERIIRSGKISRKDHKALTYTVLIDGKVSDSDRRHINRIFDYIQTGRLQLVDW' A
#
# COMPACT_ATOMS: atom_id res chain seq x y z
N MET A 1 8.53 -28.95 6.74
CA MET A 1 7.71 -27.72 6.59
C MET A 1 8.05 -27.13 5.23
N ASN A 2 7.10 -27.05 4.29
CA ASN A 2 7.39 -26.58 2.91
C ASN A 2 7.54 -25.04 2.91
N THR A 3 8.74 -24.55 2.59
CA THR A 3 9.13 -23.14 2.65
C THR A 3 8.40 -22.27 1.62
N LEU A 4 7.99 -22.84 0.49
CA LEU A 4 7.20 -22.14 -0.54
C LEU A 4 5.82 -21.73 -0.01
N SER A 5 5.17 -22.61 0.74
CA SER A 5 3.85 -22.34 1.34
C SER A 5 3.88 -21.23 2.41
N ALA A 6 4.99 -21.09 3.13
CA ALA A 6 5.15 -20.04 4.13
C ALA A 6 5.39 -18.67 3.47
N TYR A 7 6.18 -18.63 2.40
CA TYR A 7 6.42 -17.42 1.62
C TYR A 7 5.13 -16.87 0.99
N GLU A 8 4.34 -17.73 0.34
CA GLU A 8 3.06 -17.34 -0.27
C GLU A 8 2.10 -16.77 0.78
N LYS A 9 2.01 -17.41 1.96
CA LYS A 9 1.19 -16.91 3.08
C LYS A 9 1.67 -15.56 3.59
N PHE A 10 2.98 -15.33 3.64
CA PHE A 10 3.54 -14.04 4.04
C PHE A 10 3.21 -12.95 3.02
N HIS A 11 3.46 -13.22 1.73
CA HIS A 11 3.17 -12.30 0.63
C HIS A 11 1.69 -11.90 0.58
N ASN A 12 0.78 -12.88 0.66
CA ASN A 12 -0.66 -12.62 0.67
C ASN A 12 -1.09 -11.75 1.87
N ARG A 13 -0.45 -11.92 3.05
CA ARG A 13 -0.72 -11.07 4.21
C ARG A 13 -0.21 -9.64 4.02
N ALA A 14 0.94 -9.47 3.38
CA ALA A 14 1.49 -8.16 3.04
C ALA A 14 0.56 -7.43 2.06
N GLU A 15 0.11 -8.10 1.00
CA GLU A 15 -0.81 -7.54 0.00
C GLU A 15 -2.14 -7.10 0.63
N LEU A 16 -2.71 -7.92 1.52
CA LEU A 16 -3.92 -7.56 2.29
C LEU A 16 -3.70 -6.34 3.21
N ALA A 17 -2.49 -6.18 3.76
CA ALA A 17 -2.15 -5.02 4.57
C ALA A 17 -2.00 -3.75 3.72
N VAL A 18 -1.38 -3.85 2.54
CA VAL A 18 -1.33 -2.75 1.55
C VAL A 18 -2.73 -2.29 1.18
N GLN A 19 -3.61 -3.23 0.82
CA GLN A 19 -5.00 -2.91 0.47
C GLN A 19 -5.70 -2.13 1.60
N LYS A 20 -5.59 -2.59 2.86
CA LYS A 20 -6.21 -1.91 4.01
C LYS A 20 -5.71 -0.47 4.20
N ILE A 21 -4.40 -0.25 4.04
CA ILE A 21 -3.81 1.08 4.15
C ILE A 21 -4.33 1.99 3.03
N VAL A 22 -4.34 1.49 1.80
CA VAL A 22 -4.79 2.23 0.60
C VAL A 22 -6.26 2.60 0.71
N GLU A 23 -7.12 1.65 1.09
CA GLU A 23 -8.54 1.94 1.26
C GLU A 23 -8.79 2.96 2.37
N ARG A 24 -8.02 2.93 3.46
CA ARG A 24 -8.11 3.96 4.52
C ARG A 24 -7.73 5.34 3.99
N ILE A 25 -6.63 5.43 3.24
CA ILE A 25 -6.14 6.67 2.59
C ILE A 25 -7.17 7.22 1.60
N ILE A 26 -7.77 6.35 0.79
CA ILE A 26 -8.82 6.73 -0.17
C ILE A 26 -10.08 7.20 0.55
N ARG A 27 -10.53 6.47 1.58
CA ARG A 27 -11.73 6.82 2.36
C ARG A 27 -11.59 8.14 3.11
N SER A 28 -10.40 8.46 3.61
CA SER A 28 -10.14 9.74 4.29
C SER A 28 -10.00 10.91 3.32
N GLY A 29 -9.71 10.65 2.04
CA GLY A 29 -9.34 11.68 1.06
C GLY A 29 -8.02 12.39 1.42
N LYS A 30 -7.22 11.79 2.30
CA LYS A 30 -6.00 12.40 2.85
C LYS A 30 -4.91 11.35 2.99
N ILE A 31 -3.67 11.73 2.67
CA ILE A 31 -2.48 10.94 2.97
C ILE A 31 -1.52 11.76 3.81
N SER A 32 -1.22 11.26 5.00
CA SER A 32 -0.19 11.84 5.87
C SER A 32 1.19 11.26 5.57
N ARG A 33 2.26 11.93 6.02
CA ARG A 33 3.61 11.36 6.00
C ARG A 33 3.70 10.02 6.74
N LYS A 34 2.89 9.82 7.79
CA LYS A 34 2.78 8.53 8.51
C LYS A 34 2.17 7.44 7.63
N ASP A 35 1.12 7.78 6.88
CA ASP A 35 0.47 6.85 5.96
C ASP A 35 1.39 6.45 4.81
N HIS A 36 2.12 7.43 4.24
CA HIS A 36 3.13 7.18 3.21
C HIS A 36 4.23 6.22 3.71
N LYS A 37 4.76 6.45 4.93
CA LYS A 37 5.76 5.55 5.54
C LYS A 37 5.20 4.14 5.75
N ALA A 38 3.99 4.03 6.29
CA ALA A 38 3.34 2.74 6.53
C ALA A 38 3.10 1.97 5.22
N LEU A 39 2.64 2.66 4.17
CA LEU A 39 2.46 2.07 2.85
C LEU A 39 3.79 1.59 2.27
N THR A 40 4.81 2.45 2.27
CA THR A 40 6.14 2.13 1.74
C THR A 40 6.76 0.92 2.46
N TYR A 41 6.71 0.91 3.80
CA TYR A 41 7.23 -0.21 4.59
C TYR A 41 6.52 -1.52 4.26
N THR A 42 5.18 -1.49 4.17
CA THR A 42 4.38 -2.69 3.91
C THR A 42 4.60 -3.23 2.51
N VAL A 43 4.70 -2.37 1.49
CA VAL A 43 4.96 -2.77 0.09
C VAL A 43 6.35 -3.39 -0.07
N LEU A 44 7.34 -2.96 0.70
CA LEU A 44 8.73 -3.42 0.55
C LEU A 44 9.07 -4.59 1.49
N ILE A 45 8.16 -5.03 2.35
CA ILE A 45 8.46 -5.97 3.45
C ILE A 45 8.87 -7.38 2.97
N ASP A 46 8.41 -7.78 1.79
CA ASP A 46 8.75 -9.07 1.16
C ASP A 46 9.81 -8.94 0.06
N GLY A 47 10.37 -7.74 -0.12
CA GLY A 47 11.38 -7.43 -1.12
C GLY A 47 10.88 -7.45 -2.57
N LYS A 48 9.57 -7.60 -2.82
CA LYS A 48 8.99 -7.62 -4.17
C LYS A 48 7.72 -6.78 -4.25
N VAL A 49 7.76 -5.76 -5.10
CA VAL A 49 6.55 -5.02 -5.45
C VAL A 49 5.73 -5.83 -6.44
N SER A 50 4.59 -6.36 -6.00
CA SER A 50 3.66 -7.09 -6.87
C SER A 50 2.94 -6.15 -7.84
N ASP A 51 2.32 -6.69 -8.89
CA ASP A 51 1.48 -5.88 -9.79
C ASP A 51 0.26 -5.30 -9.08
N SER A 52 -0.21 -5.95 -8.02
CA SER A 52 -1.29 -5.46 -7.17
C SER A 52 -0.85 -4.23 -6.38
N ASP A 53 0.35 -4.28 -5.79
CA ASP A 53 0.94 -3.14 -5.09
C ASP A 53 1.14 -1.97 -6.03
N ARG A 54 1.64 -2.22 -7.25
CA ARG A 54 1.77 -1.19 -8.29
C ARG A 54 0.42 -0.54 -8.61
N ARG A 55 -0.64 -1.33 -8.79
CA ARG A 55 -2.00 -0.80 -9.04
C ARG A 55 -2.49 0.06 -7.87
N HIS A 56 -2.26 -0.38 -6.62
CA HIS A 56 -2.63 0.39 -5.44
C HIS A 56 -1.88 1.73 -5.33
N ILE A 57 -0.57 1.71 -5.59
CA ILE A 57 0.28 2.90 -5.59
C ILE A 57 -0.16 3.87 -6.69
N ASN A 58 -0.35 3.38 -7.92
CA ASN A 58 -0.81 4.19 -9.03
C ASN A 58 -2.16 4.86 -8.73
N ARG A 59 -3.10 4.12 -8.13
CA ARG A 59 -4.38 4.69 -7.72
C ARG A 59 -4.24 5.85 -6.72
N ILE A 60 -3.29 5.76 -5.78
CA ILE A 60 -3.02 6.87 -4.86
C ILE A 60 -2.46 8.07 -5.63
N PHE A 61 -1.51 7.87 -6.54
CA PHE A 61 -0.97 8.95 -7.36
C PHE A 61 -2.03 9.60 -8.25
N ASP A 62 -2.89 8.82 -8.91
CA ASP A 62 -4.00 9.34 -9.70
C ASP A 62 -4.94 10.20 -8.84
N TYR A 63 -5.20 9.77 -7.61
CA TYR A 63 -6.09 10.50 -6.69
C TYR A 63 -5.46 11.79 -6.18
N ILE A 64 -4.14 11.82 -6.00
CA ILE A 64 -3.39 13.05 -5.70
C ILE A 64 -3.45 13.99 -6.91
N GLN A 65 -3.14 13.51 -8.11
CA GLN A 65 -3.13 14.31 -9.34
C GLN A 65 -4.49 14.90 -9.68
N THR A 66 -5.57 14.16 -9.42
CA THR A 66 -6.95 14.62 -9.66
C THR A 66 -7.52 15.46 -8.52
N GLY A 67 -6.74 15.73 -7.46
CA GLY A 67 -7.19 16.51 -6.30
C GLY A 67 -8.19 15.79 -5.40
N ARG A 68 -8.47 14.51 -5.65
CA ARG A 68 -9.33 13.65 -4.81
C ARG A 68 -8.66 13.27 -3.49
N LEU A 69 -7.36 13.47 -3.40
CA LEU A 69 -6.57 13.15 -2.23
C LEU A 69 -5.60 14.27 -1.89
N GLN A 70 -5.68 14.75 -0.65
CA GLN A 70 -4.86 15.85 -0.16
C GLN A 70 -3.65 15.31 0.63
N LEU A 71 -2.48 15.88 0.36
CA LEU A 71 -1.29 15.68 1.18
C LEU A 71 -1.47 16.48 2.48
N VAL A 72 -1.35 15.81 3.63
CA VAL A 72 -1.40 16.45 4.94
C VAL A 72 -0.12 16.17 5.72
N ASP A 73 0.32 17.12 6.54
CA ASP A 73 1.49 16.98 7.41
C ASP A 73 2.77 16.53 6.67
N TRP A 74 3.04 17.15 5.50
CA TRP A 74 4.15 16.79 4.60
C TRP A 74 5.44 17.53 4.91
#